data_AF-A0A0L8H4J6-F1
#
_entry.id   AF-A0A0L8H4J6-F1
#
_cell.length_a   1.000
_cell.length_b   1.000
_cell.length_c   1.000
_cell.angle_alpha   90.00
_cell.angle_beta   90.00
_cell.angle_gamma   90.00
#
_symmetry.space_group_name_H-M   'P 1'
#
loop_
_entity.id
_entity.type
_entity.pdbx_description
1 polymer ?
#
loop_
_entity_poly.entity_id
_entity_poly.type
_entity_poly.pdbx_seq_one_letter_code
_entity_poly.pdbx_strand_id
1 'polypeptide(L)'
;MENKNQQFILKGKSFLCHCNSKAGFEKEAIKKCSEVLTIDSNNVDAYCDRAEAYIKATQYNDAVNDYQQAQNIDSESHRVQEGLEKAKKILKQSKRRDYYKILGVRRNADKRTILRAYRKLAVKWHPDKYDNEEDKKNAQKHFIDIAAAKEVLTNPEKRQKFDHGEDPLDPENQNEHGGGPFWHQGFNPFESGGGFQFKFHFN
;
A
#
# COMPACT_ATOMS: atom_id res chain seq x y z
N MET A 1 -28.68 -4.02 39.13
CA MET A 1 -27.73 -2.92 39.35
C MET A 1 -26.50 -3.03 38.43
N GLU A 2 -26.00 -4.24 38.17
CA GLU A 2 -24.86 -4.50 37.24
C GLU A 2 -25.00 -3.88 35.84
N ASN A 3 -26.20 -3.94 35.24
CA ASN A 3 -26.42 -3.45 33.88
C ASN A 3 -26.22 -1.92 33.74
N LYS A 4 -26.63 -1.13 34.74
CA LYS A 4 -26.40 0.33 34.74
C LYS A 4 -24.92 0.68 34.89
N ASN A 5 -24.18 -0.06 35.73
CA ASN A 5 -22.75 0.15 35.91
C ASN A 5 -21.97 -0.14 34.62
N GLN A 6 -22.33 -1.20 33.90
CA GLN A 6 -21.73 -1.50 32.60
C GLN A 6 -22.01 -0.42 31.55
N GLN A 7 -23.21 0.16 31.53
CA GLN A 7 -23.51 1.29 30.64
C GLN A 7 -22.67 2.54 30.94
N PHE A 8 -22.44 2.87 32.22
CA PHE A 8 -21.57 4.00 32.57
C PHE A 8 -20.10 3.74 32.20
N ILE A 9 -19.62 2.52 32.43
CA ILE A 9 -18.27 2.11 32.02
C ILE A 9 -18.11 2.21 30.49
N LEU A 10 -19.09 1.72 29.73
CA LEU A 10 -19.09 1.78 28.28
C LEU A 10 -19.04 3.23 27.79
N LYS A 11 -19.88 4.11 28.33
CA LYS A 11 -19.87 5.54 27.98
C LYS A 11 -18.50 6.18 28.28
N GLY A 12 -17.97 5.98 29.48
CA GLY A 12 -16.67 6.54 29.87
C GLY A 12 -15.53 6.06 28.97
N LYS A 13 -15.50 4.76 28.65
CA LYS A 13 -14.50 4.19 27.73
C LYS A 13 -14.67 4.69 26.30
N SER A 14 -15.91 4.86 25.83
CA SER A 14 -16.20 5.41 24.49
C SER A 14 -15.70 6.84 24.37
N PHE A 15 -15.93 7.68 25.38
CA PHE A 15 -15.36 9.03 25.42
C PHE A 15 -13.83 9.03 25.42
N LEU A 16 -13.18 8.14 26.18
CA LEU A 16 -11.72 8.03 26.18
C LEU A 16 -11.15 7.56 24.83
N CYS A 17 -11.81 6.60 24.18
CA CYS A 17 -11.48 6.16 22.81
C CYS A 17 -11.52 7.36 21.85
N HIS A 18 -12.63 8.09 21.85
CA HIS A 18 -12.83 9.27 21.00
C HIS A 18 -11.77 10.35 21.24
N CYS A 19 -11.58 10.76 22.50
CA CYS A 19 -10.63 11.80 22.87
C CYS A 19 -9.20 11.45 22.46
N ASN A 20 -8.74 10.21 22.72
CA ASN A 20 -7.40 9.79 22.34
C ASN A 20 -7.22 9.77 20.81
N SER A 21 -8.23 9.31 20.07
CA SER A 21 -8.19 9.30 18.60
C SER A 21 -8.06 10.72 18.03
N LYS A 22 -8.87 11.67 18.53
CA LYS A 22 -8.82 13.07 18.10
C LYS A 22 -7.53 13.78 18.55
N ALA A 23 -7.04 13.49 19.76
CA ALA A 23 -5.78 14.01 20.27
C ALA A 23 -4.54 13.47 19.52
N GLY A 24 -4.67 12.36 18.79
CA GLY A 24 -3.56 11.75 18.05
C GLY A 24 -2.66 10.88 18.91
N PHE A 25 -3.16 10.36 20.03
CA PHE A 25 -2.45 9.32 20.79
C PHE A 25 -2.80 7.96 20.20
N GLU A 26 -2.15 7.55 19.11
CA GLU A 26 -2.63 6.44 18.29
C GLU A 26 -2.68 5.11 19.07
N LYS A 27 -1.64 4.81 19.84
CA LYS A 27 -1.55 3.55 20.60
C LYS A 27 -2.62 3.48 21.69
N GLU A 28 -2.79 4.56 22.43
CA GLU A 28 -3.78 4.70 23.49
C GLU A 28 -5.20 4.66 22.91
N ALA A 29 -5.44 5.32 21.78
CA ALA A 29 -6.70 5.29 21.07
C ALA A 29 -7.07 3.86 20.65
N ILE A 30 -6.17 3.16 19.96
CA ILE A 30 -6.39 1.77 19.52
C ILE A 30 -6.73 0.87 20.70
N LYS A 31 -5.98 1.01 21.81
CA LYS A 31 -6.22 0.23 23.03
C LYS A 31 -7.61 0.53 23.62
N LYS A 32 -7.95 1.80 23.80
CA LYS A 32 -9.23 2.20 24.42
C LYS A 32 -10.44 1.86 23.57
N CYS A 33 -10.36 2.05 22.26
CA CYS A 33 -11.43 1.64 21.36
C CYS A 33 -11.59 0.12 21.32
N SER A 34 -10.49 -0.65 21.40
CA SER A 34 -10.57 -2.11 21.51
C SER A 34 -11.24 -2.55 22.82
N GLU A 35 -10.94 -1.89 23.95
CA GLU A 35 -11.67 -2.13 25.21
C GLU A 35 -13.17 -1.84 25.09
N VAL A 36 -13.58 -0.84 24.31
CA VAL A 36 -14.99 -0.56 24.03
C VAL A 36 -15.61 -1.70 23.23
N LEU A 37 -14.94 -2.14 22.16
CA LEU A 37 -15.44 -3.19 21.27
C LEU A 37 -15.48 -4.59 21.93
N THR A 38 -14.70 -4.82 22.99
CA THR A 38 -14.86 -6.02 23.83
C THR A 38 -16.13 -6.00 24.68
N ILE A 39 -16.68 -4.82 24.99
CA ILE A 39 -17.90 -4.65 25.79
C ILE A 39 -19.11 -4.55 24.87
N ASP A 40 -18.98 -3.80 23.78
CA ASP A 40 -20.01 -3.56 22.77
C ASP A 40 -19.41 -3.72 21.38
N SER A 41 -19.56 -4.92 20.81
CA SER A 41 -19.04 -5.26 19.49
C SER A 41 -19.78 -4.58 18.34
N ASN A 42 -20.92 -3.93 18.61
CA ASN A 42 -21.72 -3.25 17.60
C ASN A 42 -21.51 -1.72 17.65
N ASN A 43 -20.48 -1.26 18.37
CA ASN A 43 -20.21 0.16 18.55
C ASN A 43 -19.55 0.79 17.31
N VAL A 44 -20.37 1.36 16.42
CA VAL A 44 -19.93 1.99 15.18
C VAL A 44 -18.91 3.11 15.41
N ASP A 45 -19.12 3.94 16.43
CA ASP A 45 -18.22 5.06 16.74
C ASP A 45 -16.84 4.57 17.17
N ALA A 46 -16.78 3.52 17.99
CA ALA A 46 -15.51 2.94 18.42
C ALA A 46 -14.73 2.33 17.25
N TYR A 47 -15.40 1.68 16.28
CA TYR A 47 -14.76 1.24 15.05
C TYR A 47 -14.22 2.42 14.23
N CYS A 48 -15.02 3.47 14.04
CA CYS A 48 -14.59 4.66 13.28
C CYS A 48 -13.38 5.33 13.94
N ASP A 49 -13.44 5.59 15.25
CA ASP A 49 -12.36 6.24 15.99
C ASP A 49 -11.08 5.39 16.01
N ARG A 50 -11.21 4.05 16.10
CA ARG A 50 -10.07 3.13 16.00
C ARG A 50 -9.48 3.09 14.59
N ALA A 51 -10.32 3.09 13.56
CA ALA A 51 -9.87 3.15 12.17
C ALA A 51 -9.11 4.46 11.87
N GLU A 52 -9.58 5.59 12.38
CA GLU A 52 -8.86 6.87 12.30
C GLU A 52 -7.47 6.79 12.97
N ALA A 53 -7.38 6.14 14.14
CA ALA A 53 -6.10 5.92 14.82
C ALA A 53 -5.18 4.97 14.03
N TYR A 54 -5.71 3.92 13.41
CA TYR A 54 -4.96 3.02 12.53
C TYR A 54 -4.40 3.75 11.30
N ILE A 55 -5.16 4.66 10.69
CA ILE A 55 -4.67 5.49 9.59
C ILE A 55 -3.45 6.32 10.03
N LYS A 56 -3.55 6.99 11.18
CA LYS A 56 -2.43 7.77 11.74
C LYS A 56 -1.21 6.91 12.07
N ALA A 57 -1.45 5.68 12.55
CA ALA A 57 -0.42 4.68 12.82
C ALA A 57 0.12 3.98 11.56
N THR A 58 -0.30 4.39 10.35
CA THR A 58 0.06 3.77 9.05
C THR A 58 -0.37 2.30 8.88
N GLN A 59 -1.29 1.84 9.72
CA GLN A 59 -1.87 0.49 9.71
C GLN A 59 -3.13 0.46 8.83
N TYR A 60 -2.95 0.65 7.52
CA TYR A 60 -4.06 0.91 6.60
C TYR A 60 -4.99 -0.29 6.38
N ASN A 61 -4.47 -1.53 6.43
CA ASN A 61 -5.32 -2.72 6.32
C ASN A 61 -6.29 -2.81 7.51
N ASP A 62 -5.79 -2.58 8.73
CA ASP A 62 -6.59 -2.61 9.94
C ASP A 62 -7.65 -1.50 9.95
N ALA A 63 -7.31 -0.31 9.45
CA ALA A 63 -8.28 0.78 9.26
C ALA A 63 -9.42 0.40 8.30
N VAL A 64 -9.09 -0.21 7.14
CA VAL A 64 -10.12 -0.65 6.18
C VAL A 64 -11.01 -1.72 6.80
N ASN A 65 -10.43 -2.69 7.53
CA ASN A 65 -11.18 -3.74 8.20
C ASN A 65 -12.18 -3.17 9.21
N ASP A 66 -11.76 -2.22 10.05
CA ASP A 66 -12.64 -1.59 11.05
C ASP A 66 -13.80 -0.82 10.41
N TYR A 67 -13.55 -0.05 9.34
CA TYR A 67 -14.63 0.62 8.60
C TYR A 67 -15.58 -0.37 7.92
N GLN A 68 -15.09 -1.53 7.49
CA GLN A 68 -15.95 -2.59 6.95
C GLN A 68 -16.81 -3.24 8.02
N GLN A 69 -16.28 -3.45 9.23
CA GLN A 69 -17.10 -3.89 10.37
C GLN A 69 -18.17 -2.86 10.72
N ALA A 70 -17.79 -1.57 10.77
CA ALA A 70 -18.73 -0.47 10.99
C ALA A 70 -19.83 -0.44 9.91
N GLN A 71 -19.49 -0.65 8.64
CA GLN A 71 -20.44 -0.66 7.52
C GLN A 71 -21.42 -1.84 7.59
N ASN A 72 -20.96 -2.99 8.09
CA ASN A 72 -21.83 -4.16 8.29
C ASN A 72 -22.86 -3.93 9.41
N ILE A 73 -22.56 -3.05 10.37
CA ILE A 73 -23.46 -2.69 11.47
C ILE A 73 -24.43 -1.58 11.04
N ASP A 74 -23.91 -0.54 10.38
CA ASP A 74 -24.67 0.61 9.90
C ASP A 74 -24.21 1.00 8.48
N SER A 75 -24.92 0.51 7.48
CA SER A 75 -24.60 0.73 6.06
C SER A 75 -24.92 2.14 5.58
N GLU A 76 -25.85 2.83 6.23
CA GLU A 76 -26.36 4.15 5.83
C GLU A 76 -25.56 5.30 6.45
N SER A 77 -24.64 5.00 7.36
CA SER A 77 -23.80 6.00 8.00
C SER A 77 -22.85 6.67 6.99
N HIS A 78 -23.11 7.96 6.70
CA HIS A 78 -22.23 8.79 5.89
C HIS A 78 -20.79 8.81 6.41
N ARG A 79 -20.61 8.86 7.74
CA ARG A 79 -19.28 8.84 8.38
C ARG A 79 -18.50 7.57 8.02
N VAL A 80 -19.18 6.43 8.03
CA VAL A 80 -18.57 5.13 7.71
C VAL A 80 -18.23 5.04 6.23
N GLN A 81 -19.15 5.45 5.35
CA GLN A 81 -18.94 5.44 3.90
C GLN A 81 -17.73 6.30 3.51
N GLU A 82 -17.70 7.57 3.94
CA GLU A 82 -16.59 8.48 3.67
C GLU A 82 -15.26 7.96 4.26
N GLY A 83 -15.31 7.44 5.50
CA GLY A 83 -14.15 6.87 6.18
C GLY A 83 -13.57 5.65 5.44
N LEU A 84 -14.43 4.74 5.00
CA LEU A 84 -14.05 3.53 4.26
C LEU A 84 -13.42 3.88 2.90
N GLU A 85 -14.04 4.79 2.15
CA GLU A 85 -13.49 5.27 0.87
C GLU A 85 -12.10 5.88 1.04
N LYS A 86 -11.95 6.74 2.06
CA LYS A 86 -10.66 7.35 2.40
C LYS A 86 -9.62 6.30 2.78
N ALA A 87 -9.97 5.34 3.64
CA ALA A 87 -9.07 4.27 4.07
C ALA A 87 -8.63 3.40 2.88
N LYS A 88 -9.57 2.99 2.01
CA LYS A 88 -9.27 2.23 0.78
C LYS A 88 -8.35 3.01 -0.16
N LYS A 89 -8.60 4.31 -0.35
CA LYS A 89 -7.76 5.19 -1.18
C LYS A 89 -6.34 5.27 -0.63
N ILE A 90 -6.18 5.48 0.68
CA ILE A 90 -4.85 5.53 1.32
C ILE A 90 -4.15 4.17 1.22
N LEU A 91 -4.86 3.07 1.45
CA LEU A 91 -4.31 1.72 1.29
C LEU A 91 -3.85 1.43 -0.15
N LYS A 92 -4.63 1.85 -1.15
CA LYS A 92 -4.23 1.73 -2.56
C LYS A 92 -3.00 2.58 -2.85
N GLN A 93 -2.95 3.82 -2.35
CA GLN A 93 -1.79 4.70 -2.50
C GLN A 93 -0.54 4.17 -1.80
N SER A 94 -0.68 3.54 -0.62
CA SER A 94 0.45 2.97 0.12
C SER A 94 1.03 1.72 -0.55
N LYS A 95 0.19 0.98 -1.30
CA LYS A 95 0.62 -0.18 -2.10
C LYS A 95 1.19 0.22 -3.47
N ARG A 96 0.87 1.42 -3.97
CA ARG A 96 1.34 1.90 -5.27
C ARG A 96 2.85 2.09 -5.28
N ARG A 97 3.50 1.58 -6.32
CA ARG A 97 4.94 1.71 -6.53
C ARG A 97 5.27 3.16 -6.91
N ASP A 98 6.21 3.78 -6.21
CA ASP A 98 6.75 5.08 -6.62
C ASP A 98 8.00 4.87 -7.49
N TYR A 99 7.81 4.78 -8.81
CA TYR A 99 8.88 4.49 -9.77
C TYR A 99 10.04 5.50 -9.71
N TYR A 100 9.76 6.77 -9.42
CA TYR A 100 10.81 7.80 -9.25
C TYR A 100 11.64 7.54 -8.00
N LYS A 101 10.99 7.18 -6.88
CA LYS A 101 11.69 6.80 -5.65
C LYS A 101 12.48 5.51 -5.81
N ILE A 102 11.95 4.51 -6.52
CA ILE A 102 12.64 3.24 -6.79
C ILE A 102 13.96 3.48 -7.55
N LEU A 103 13.94 4.33 -8.58
CA LEU A 103 15.17 4.69 -9.31
C LEU A 103 16.02 5.75 -8.61
N GLY A 104 15.51 6.39 -7.56
CA GLY A 104 16.20 7.48 -6.85
C GLY A 104 16.37 8.74 -7.72
N VAL A 105 15.43 9.01 -8.62
CA VAL A 105 15.47 10.17 -9.53
C VAL A 105 14.36 11.17 -9.22
N ARG A 106 14.56 12.43 -9.62
CA ARG A 106 13.52 13.46 -9.49
C ARG A 106 12.39 13.25 -10.50
N ARG A 107 11.19 13.73 -10.19
CA ARG A 107 10.01 13.65 -11.09
C ARG A 107 10.23 14.32 -12.45
N ASN A 108 11.09 15.34 -12.52
CA ASN A 108 11.47 16.01 -13.76
C ASN A 108 12.69 15.39 -14.47
N ALA A 109 13.15 14.19 -14.05
CA ALA A 109 14.29 13.55 -14.67
C ALA A 109 14.05 13.26 -16.16
N ASP A 110 15.08 13.49 -16.97
CA ASP A 110 15.09 13.17 -18.38
C ASP A 110 15.32 11.66 -18.60
N LYS A 111 15.00 11.20 -19.82
CA LYS A 111 15.13 9.78 -20.19
C LYS A 111 16.56 9.25 -19.99
N ARG A 112 17.57 10.09 -20.23
CA ARG A 112 18.98 9.73 -20.06
C ARG A 112 19.32 9.48 -18.59
N THR A 113 18.87 10.34 -17.68
CA THR A 113 19.06 10.18 -16.24
C THR A 113 18.36 8.93 -15.72
N ILE A 114 17.13 8.67 -16.16
CA ILE A 114 16.37 7.46 -15.83
C ILE A 114 17.14 6.21 -16.25
N LEU A 115 17.63 6.15 -17.50
CA LEU A 115 18.40 5.01 -17.99
C LEU A 115 19.73 4.82 -17.26
N ARG A 116 20.41 5.92 -16.89
CA ARG A 116 21.65 5.87 -16.10
C ARG A 116 21.40 5.30 -14.70
N ALA A 117 20.34 5.75 -14.04
CA ALA A 117 19.94 5.25 -12.72
C ALA A 117 19.57 3.76 -12.78
N TYR A 118 18.78 3.37 -13.78
CA TYR A 118 18.45 1.97 -14.05
C TYR A 118 19.70 1.09 -14.19
N ARG A 119 20.65 1.46 -15.05
CA ARG A 119 21.89 0.67 -15.26
C ARG A 119 22.67 0.49 -13.96
N LYS A 120 22.81 1.56 -13.17
CA LYS A 120 23.51 1.52 -11.87
C LYS A 120 22.83 0.57 -10.89
N LEU A 121 21.50 0.61 -10.81
CA LEU A 121 20.73 -0.22 -9.89
C LEU A 121 20.61 -1.67 -10.37
N ALA A 122 20.49 -1.91 -11.68
CA ALA A 122 20.47 -3.24 -12.27
C ALA A 122 21.77 -4.00 -12.00
N VAL A 123 22.93 -3.33 -12.11
CA VAL A 123 24.23 -3.91 -11.75
C VAL A 123 24.35 -4.13 -10.24
N LYS A 124 23.70 -3.30 -9.41
CA LYS A 124 23.74 -3.46 -7.96
C LYS A 124 22.92 -4.67 -7.51
N TRP A 125 21.69 -4.80 -8.01
CA TRP A 125 20.71 -5.79 -7.59
C TRP A 125 20.63 -7.02 -8.52
N HIS A 126 21.67 -7.28 -9.32
CA HIS A 126 21.74 -8.50 -10.12
C HIS A 126 21.93 -9.71 -9.19
N PRO A 127 21.13 -10.78 -9.29
CA PRO A 127 21.21 -11.91 -8.36
C PRO A 127 22.55 -12.65 -8.39
N ASP A 128 23.29 -12.61 -9.52
CA ASP A 128 24.66 -13.14 -9.60
C ASP A 128 25.64 -12.49 -8.60
N LYS A 129 25.30 -11.35 -7.99
CA LYS A 129 26.13 -10.70 -6.96
C LYS A 129 25.88 -11.20 -5.55
N TYR A 130 24.89 -12.05 -5.36
CA TYR A 130 24.46 -12.52 -4.06
C TYR A 130 24.58 -14.04 -4.02
N ASP A 131 25.18 -14.58 -2.97
CA ASP A 131 25.41 -16.02 -2.86
C ASP A 131 24.27 -16.72 -2.11
N ASN A 132 23.75 -16.08 -1.06
CA ASN A 132 22.68 -16.62 -0.22
C ASN A 132 21.31 -16.58 -0.94
N GLU A 133 20.48 -17.60 -0.75
CA GLU A 133 19.15 -17.66 -1.37
C GLU A 133 18.22 -16.53 -0.91
N GLU A 134 18.28 -16.13 0.35
CA GLU A 134 17.47 -15.03 0.87
C GLU A 134 17.86 -13.69 0.22
N ASP A 135 19.17 -13.44 0.10
CA ASP A 135 19.68 -12.24 -0.56
C ASP A 135 19.38 -12.23 -2.07
N LYS A 136 19.46 -13.39 -2.74
CA LYS A 136 19.03 -13.54 -4.14
C LYS A 136 17.55 -13.21 -4.31
N LYS A 137 16.67 -13.70 -3.43
CA LYS A 137 15.23 -13.38 -3.45
C LYS A 137 15.00 -11.88 -3.24
N ASN A 138 15.70 -11.25 -2.31
CA ASN A 138 15.60 -9.81 -2.07
C ASN A 138 16.12 -8.99 -3.28
N ALA A 139 17.24 -9.40 -3.86
CA ALA A 139 17.79 -8.80 -5.07
C ALA A 139 16.83 -8.93 -6.27
N GLN A 140 16.21 -10.10 -6.45
CA GLN A 140 15.20 -10.34 -7.47
C GLN A 140 13.99 -9.41 -7.31
N LYS A 141 13.47 -9.25 -6.09
CA LYS A 141 12.37 -8.30 -5.81
C LYS A 141 12.73 -6.87 -6.22
N HIS A 142 13.90 -6.40 -5.78
CA HIS A 142 14.39 -5.08 -6.18
C HIS A 142 14.59 -4.95 -7.69
N PHE A 143 15.15 -5.96 -8.33
CA PHE A 143 15.39 -5.96 -9.77
C PHE A 143 14.09 -5.84 -10.57
N ILE A 144 13.04 -6.56 -10.16
CA ILE A 144 11.69 -6.46 -10.74
C ILE A 144 11.16 -5.02 -10.62
N ASP A 145 11.29 -4.41 -9.44
CA ASP A 145 10.84 -3.03 -9.22
C ASP A 145 11.61 -2.00 -10.08
N ILE A 146 12.94 -2.18 -10.20
CA ILE A 146 13.81 -1.33 -11.00
C ILE A 146 13.49 -1.45 -12.50
N ALA A 147 13.20 -2.67 -12.97
CA ALA A 147 12.78 -2.92 -14.34
C ALA A 147 11.41 -2.28 -14.64
N ALA A 148 10.45 -2.45 -13.73
CA ALA A 148 9.13 -1.81 -13.78
C ALA A 148 9.26 -0.28 -13.91
N ALA A 149 10.08 0.32 -13.05
CA ALA A 149 10.30 1.75 -13.02
C ALA A 149 10.91 2.27 -14.32
N LYS A 150 11.88 1.54 -14.90
CA LYS A 150 12.43 1.89 -16.21
C LYS A 150 11.37 1.80 -17.30
N GLU A 151 10.53 0.75 -17.31
CA GLU A 151 9.49 0.57 -18.32
C GLU A 151 8.50 1.75 -18.32
N VAL A 152 8.00 2.11 -17.14
CA VAL A 152 7.02 3.20 -16.99
C VAL A 152 7.64 4.55 -17.29
N LEU A 153 8.81 4.87 -16.73
CA LEU A 153 9.36 6.22 -16.81
C LEU A 153 10.03 6.53 -18.15
N THR A 154 10.37 5.52 -18.97
CA THR A 154 10.98 5.74 -20.28
C THR A 154 9.97 5.80 -21.44
N ASN A 155 8.74 5.33 -21.23
CA ASN A 155 7.64 5.48 -22.18
C ASN A 155 6.84 6.75 -21.83
N PRO A 156 6.75 7.75 -22.73
CA PRO A 156 6.03 9.00 -22.47
C PRO A 156 4.57 8.81 -22.05
N GLU A 157 3.84 7.90 -22.68
CA GLU A 157 2.43 7.63 -22.39
C GLU A 157 2.25 6.99 -21.01
N LYS A 158 3.05 5.96 -20.71
CA LYS A 158 3.02 5.29 -19.39
C LYS A 158 3.43 6.26 -18.27
N ARG A 159 4.44 7.10 -18.51
CA ARG A 159 4.88 8.13 -17.58
C ARG A 159 3.77 9.15 -17.33
N GLN A 160 3.08 9.59 -18.37
CA GLN A 160 1.98 10.55 -18.23
C GLN A 160 0.83 9.96 -17.39
N LYS A 161 0.41 8.71 -17.67
CA LYS A 161 -0.60 8.01 -16.84
C LYS A 161 -0.16 7.95 -15.37
N PHE A 162 1.09 7.58 -15.14
CA PHE A 162 1.67 7.54 -13.80
C PHE A 162 1.70 8.91 -13.10
N ASP A 163 2.04 9.96 -13.83
CA ASP A 163 2.06 11.33 -13.30
C ASP A 163 0.64 11.86 -13.02
N HIS A 164 -0.38 11.37 -13.72
CA HIS A 164 -1.81 11.62 -13.42
C HIS A 164 -2.34 10.77 -12.25
N GLY A 165 -1.54 9.84 -11.72
CA GLY A 165 -1.90 9.02 -10.57
C GLY A 165 -2.49 7.64 -10.93
N GLU A 166 -2.51 7.27 -12.20
CA GLU A 166 -2.85 5.93 -12.67
C GLU A 166 -1.59 5.09 -12.75
N ASP A 167 -1.54 3.94 -12.08
CA ASP A 167 -0.41 3.03 -12.25
C ASP A 167 -0.62 2.19 -13.53
N PRO A 168 0.20 2.38 -14.58
CA PRO A 168 0.03 1.69 -15.86
C PRO A 168 0.38 0.19 -15.79
N LEU A 169 0.93 -0.27 -14.66
CA LEU A 169 1.24 -1.67 -14.42
C LEU A 169 0.29 -2.31 -13.37
N ASP A 170 -0.71 -1.57 -12.86
CA ASP A 170 -1.71 -2.10 -11.94
C ASP A 170 -2.61 -3.13 -12.66
N PRO A 171 -2.68 -4.39 -12.18
CA PRO A 171 -3.54 -5.42 -12.76
C PRO A 171 -5.01 -5.01 -12.87
N GLU A 172 -5.51 -4.17 -11.95
CA GLU A 172 -6.90 -3.69 -11.99
C GLU A 172 -7.17 -2.72 -13.15
N ASN A 173 -6.14 -2.04 -13.66
CA ASN A 173 -6.24 -1.10 -14.78
C ASN A 173 -5.94 -1.75 -16.15
N GLN A 174 -5.67 -3.07 -16.21
CA GLN A 174 -5.29 -3.77 -17.44
C GLN A 174 -6.48 -4.18 -18.35
N ASN A 175 -7.66 -3.58 -18.18
CA ASN A 175 -8.81 -3.88 -19.04
C ASN A 175 -8.82 -3.15 -20.39
N GLU A 176 -7.96 -2.15 -20.61
CA GLU A 176 -7.95 -1.40 -21.87
C GLU A 176 -6.52 -1.16 -22.40
N HIS A 177 -6.12 -2.02 -23.34
CA HIS A 177 -5.11 -1.73 -24.38
C HIS A 177 -3.72 -1.30 -23.89
N GLY A 178 -2.87 -2.27 -23.52
CA GLY A 178 -1.43 -1.99 -23.42
C GLY A 178 -0.60 -2.93 -22.55
N GLY A 179 -0.87 -4.24 -22.60
CA GLY A 179 -0.03 -5.24 -21.95
C GLY A 179 1.38 -5.24 -22.53
N GLY A 180 2.30 -4.55 -21.87
CA GLY A 180 3.73 -4.72 -22.14
C GLY A 180 4.11 -6.19 -21.88
N PRO A 181 5.07 -6.77 -22.63
CA PRO A 181 5.40 -8.20 -22.56
C PRO A 181 5.90 -8.70 -21.18
N PHE A 182 6.03 -7.82 -20.19
CA PHE A 182 6.72 -8.08 -18.93
C PHE A 182 5.82 -8.52 -17.77
N TRP A 183 4.49 -8.36 -17.86
CA TRP A 183 3.61 -8.53 -16.69
C TRP A 183 2.47 -9.54 -16.83
N HIS A 184 2.12 -9.98 -18.04
CA HIS A 184 0.97 -10.87 -18.25
C HIS A 184 1.26 -12.37 -18.07
N GLN A 185 2.52 -12.77 -17.88
CA GLN A 185 2.87 -14.18 -17.90
C GLN A 185 3.98 -14.47 -16.91
N GLY A 186 3.61 -14.64 -15.64
CA GLY A 186 4.43 -15.28 -14.60
C GLY A 186 5.93 -15.03 -14.74
N PHE A 187 6.34 -13.76 -14.83
CA PHE A 187 7.73 -13.43 -15.07
C PHE A 187 8.51 -13.65 -13.79
N ASN A 188 8.95 -14.88 -13.61
CA ASN A 188 10.15 -15.18 -12.89
C ASN A 188 11.30 -15.03 -13.89
N PRO A 189 12.07 -13.92 -13.88
CA PRO A 189 13.26 -13.78 -14.72
C PRO A 189 14.32 -14.87 -14.48
N PHE A 190 14.10 -15.75 -13.49
CA PHE A 190 15.01 -16.76 -12.98
C PHE A 190 14.37 -18.15 -12.82
N GLU A 191 13.07 -18.34 -13.08
CA GLU A 191 12.42 -19.65 -12.90
C GLU A 191 11.96 -20.18 -14.26
N SER A 192 12.58 -21.31 -14.65
CA SER A 192 12.25 -22.18 -15.78
C SER A 192 12.94 -21.88 -17.12
N GLY A 193 14.10 -22.53 -17.31
CA GLY A 193 14.28 -23.51 -18.40
C GLY A 193 14.05 -23.10 -19.86
N GLY A 194 13.94 -21.81 -20.18
CA GLY A 194 13.61 -21.33 -21.52
C GLY A 194 14.26 -19.99 -21.86
N GLY A 195 15.52 -20.03 -22.30
CA GLY A 195 16.05 -19.19 -23.38
C GLY A 195 15.98 -17.65 -23.34
N PHE A 196 15.53 -17.00 -22.26
CA PHE A 196 15.66 -15.53 -22.12
C PHE A 196 16.96 -15.17 -21.40
N GLN A 197 18.07 -15.12 -22.15
CA GLN A 197 19.26 -14.39 -21.71
C GLN A 197 18.94 -12.89 -21.80
N PHE A 198 18.84 -12.19 -20.66
CA PHE A 198 18.98 -10.73 -20.66
C PHE A 198 20.42 -10.38 -21.07
N LYS A 199 20.67 -10.26 -22.37
CA LYS A 199 21.93 -9.75 -22.90
C LYS A 199 22.00 -8.25 -22.66
N PHE A 200 22.60 -7.85 -21.55
CA PHE A 200 22.99 -6.47 -21.31
C PHE A 200 24.07 -6.08 -22.32
N HIS A 201 23.70 -5.30 -23.34
CA HIS A 201 24.67 -4.63 -24.21
C HIS A 201 25.11 -3.35 -23.52
N PHE A 202 26.27 -3.39 -22.89
CA PHE A 202 27.00 -2.20 -22.45
C PHE A 202 27.90 -1.77 -23.61
N ASN A 203 27.44 -0.82 -24.43
CA ASN A 203 28.32 -0.04 -25.29
C ASN A 203 29.04 1.03 -24.48
#